data_AF-A0A7W3LKP7-F1
#
_entry.id   AF-A0A7W3LKP7-F1
#
_cell.length_a   1.000
_cell.length_b   1.000
_cell.length_c   1.000
_cell.angle_alpha   90.00
_cell.angle_beta   90.00
_cell.angle_gamma   90.00
#
_symmetry.space_group_name_H-M   'P 1'
#
loop_
_entity.id
_entity.type
_entity.pdbx_description
1 polymer ?
#
loop_
_entity_poly.entity_id
_entity_poly.type
_entity_poly.pdbx_seq_one_letter_code
_entity_poly.pdbx_strand_id
1 'polypeptide(L)'
;MIDAKSLLAAALAEDDPFTAVRAAAEWAARTVGGAADATGGTDDVAAFRAVAGLDDALEAVARLAEAAPALVRAAAPGRPVAEHLDARRAALARAREILARDRADLAELGAAERDLTAAAAEHDRLRDRVAELRRLRDLAGALDALRAQHAALTAGLAALADPVEQAERAVEKDAGALLRLTEEQLDLLRPRVRRALEEADAGNAELAGLRSRLAEAEERVEADRAALAGAAEGFEKLRERHERVLRPLRAYQRADEDLARGLGSSPLAGDSGLDLAARELEAVDRRLTEVDELLTTALAEHARAYEEARAVLGWS
;
A
#
# COMPACT_ATOMS: atom_id res chain seq x y z
N MET A 1 -62.05 -86.47 -38.02
CA MET A 1 -61.16 -86.79 -36.88
C MET A 1 -61.92 -86.43 -35.63
N ILE A 2 -62.34 -87.42 -34.83
CA ILE A 2 -63.20 -87.15 -33.67
C ILE A 2 -62.38 -86.36 -32.64
N ASP A 3 -62.89 -85.22 -32.20
CA ASP A 3 -62.24 -84.37 -31.18
C ASP A 3 -62.17 -85.14 -29.86
N ALA A 4 -60.98 -85.20 -29.24
CA ALA A 4 -60.78 -85.95 -28.00
C ALA A 4 -61.56 -85.35 -26.82
N LYS A 5 -61.86 -84.05 -26.89
CA LYS A 5 -62.75 -83.41 -25.91
C LYS A 5 -64.18 -83.93 -26.01
N SER A 6 -64.67 -84.15 -27.24
CA SER A 6 -65.99 -84.73 -27.49
C SER A 6 -66.05 -86.21 -27.09
N LEU A 7 -64.97 -86.97 -27.30
CA LEU A 7 -64.87 -88.36 -26.82
C LEU A 7 -64.85 -88.45 -25.29
N LEU A 8 -64.14 -87.54 -24.62
CA LEU A 8 -64.11 -87.47 -23.16
C LEU A 8 -65.51 -87.14 -22.59
N ALA A 9 -66.20 -86.16 -23.18
CA ALA A 9 -67.55 -85.78 -22.76
C ALA A 9 -68.57 -86.92 -22.95
N ALA A 10 -68.47 -87.66 -24.05
CA ALA A 10 -69.33 -88.82 -24.30
C ALA A 10 -69.04 -89.97 -23.32
N ALA A 11 -67.77 -90.29 -23.07
CA ALA A 11 -67.39 -91.36 -22.15
C ALA A 11 -67.79 -91.06 -20.69
N LEU A 12 -67.76 -89.78 -20.27
CA LEU A 12 -68.26 -89.37 -18.96
C LEU A 12 -69.80 -89.44 -18.86
N ALA A 13 -70.52 -89.26 -19.97
CA ALA A 13 -71.98 -89.38 -19.98
C ALA A 13 -72.47 -90.84 -19.97
N GLU A 14 -71.65 -91.77 -20.48
CA GLU A 14 -71.91 -93.20 -20.53
C GLU A 14 -71.36 -93.98 -19.32
N ASP A 15 -70.78 -93.29 -18.33
CA ASP A 15 -70.10 -93.88 -17.17
C ASP A 15 -69.05 -94.97 -17.55
N ASP A 16 -68.32 -94.77 -18.66
CA ASP A 16 -67.18 -95.62 -19.07
C ASP A 16 -65.84 -94.97 -18.63
N PRO A 17 -65.32 -95.34 -17.43
CA PRO A 17 -64.14 -94.70 -16.87
C PRO A 17 -62.86 -94.96 -17.70
N PHE A 18 -62.76 -96.09 -18.41
CA PHE A 18 -61.54 -96.43 -19.15
C PHE A 18 -61.45 -95.68 -20.48
N THR A 19 -62.58 -95.53 -21.18
CA THR A 19 -62.65 -94.69 -22.39
C THR A 19 -62.45 -93.22 -22.03
N ALA A 20 -62.97 -92.76 -20.89
CA ALA A 20 -62.74 -91.41 -20.39
C ALA A 20 -61.25 -91.15 -20.10
N VAL A 21 -60.56 -92.06 -19.40
CA VAL A 21 -59.12 -91.92 -19.11
C VAL A 21 -58.28 -91.92 -20.40
N ARG A 22 -58.58 -92.79 -21.35
CA ARG A 22 -57.88 -92.83 -22.65
C ARG A 22 -58.07 -91.53 -23.43
N ALA A 23 -59.30 -91.04 -23.54
CA ALA A 23 -59.60 -89.79 -24.25
C ALA A 23 -58.94 -88.58 -23.57
N ALA A 24 -58.93 -88.54 -22.23
CA ALA A 24 -58.24 -87.51 -21.46
C ALA A 24 -56.71 -87.53 -21.70
N ALA A 25 -56.08 -88.71 -21.68
CA ALA A 25 -54.65 -88.85 -21.93
C ALA A 25 -54.26 -88.46 -23.37
N GLU A 26 -55.05 -88.86 -24.37
CA GLU A 26 -54.82 -88.48 -25.78
C GLU A 26 -55.01 -86.98 -26.02
N TRP A 27 -55.98 -86.35 -25.34
CA TRP A 27 -56.17 -84.91 -25.38
C TRP A 27 -55.00 -84.19 -24.71
N ALA A 28 -54.60 -84.60 -23.51
CA ALA A 28 -53.49 -84.03 -22.76
C ALA A 28 -52.15 -84.12 -23.51
N ALA A 29 -51.85 -85.26 -24.13
CA ALA A 29 -50.62 -85.42 -24.92
C ALA A 29 -50.57 -84.45 -26.11
N ARG A 30 -51.71 -84.22 -26.77
CA ARG A 30 -51.82 -83.27 -27.89
C ARG A 30 -51.74 -81.82 -27.45
N THR A 31 -52.39 -81.46 -26.34
CA THR A 31 -52.36 -80.08 -25.83
C THR A 31 -51.00 -79.71 -25.27
N VAL A 32 -50.32 -80.62 -24.56
CA VAL A 32 -48.97 -80.38 -24.06
C VAL A 32 -47.96 -80.26 -25.20
N GLY A 33 -48.02 -81.15 -26.20
CA GLY A 33 -47.17 -81.06 -27.40
C GLY A 33 -47.40 -79.76 -28.17
N GLY A 34 -48.68 -79.39 -28.39
CA GLY A 34 -49.02 -78.14 -29.06
C GLY A 34 -48.70 -76.88 -28.26
N ALA A 35 -48.73 -76.93 -26.93
CA ALA A 35 -48.37 -75.80 -26.07
C ALA A 35 -46.85 -75.52 -26.08
N ALA A 36 -46.03 -76.57 -26.13
CA ALA A 36 -44.58 -76.44 -26.28
C ALA A 36 -44.20 -75.78 -27.62
N ASP A 37 -44.91 -76.12 -28.70
CA ASP A 37 -44.69 -75.54 -30.02
C ASP A 37 -45.27 -74.12 -30.16
N ALA A 38 -46.42 -73.85 -29.54
CA ALA A 38 -47.14 -72.58 -29.68
C ALA A 38 -46.57 -71.43 -28.83
N THR A 39 -45.93 -71.74 -27.69
CA THR A 39 -45.43 -70.71 -26.77
C THR A 39 -44.12 -70.08 -27.21
N GLY A 40 -43.37 -70.69 -28.16
CA GLY A 40 -42.22 -70.09 -28.84
C GLY A 40 -41.13 -69.48 -27.93
N GLY A 41 -41.16 -69.76 -26.62
CA GLY A 41 -40.30 -69.13 -25.62
C GLY A 41 -40.60 -67.65 -25.30
N THR A 42 -41.78 -67.09 -25.64
CA THR A 42 -42.06 -65.65 -25.45
C THR A 42 -42.95 -65.29 -24.26
N ASP A 43 -43.67 -66.25 -23.67
CA ASP A 43 -44.50 -66.03 -22.48
C ASP A 43 -44.14 -67.01 -21.35
N ASP A 44 -43.16 -66.59 -20.54
CA ASP A 44 -42.65 -67.35 -19.40
C ASP A 44 -43.72 -67.65 -18.34
N VAL A 45 -44.73 -66.78 -18.20
CA VAL A 45 -45.80 -66.94 -17.22
C VAL A 45 -46.78 -68.01 -17.66
N ALA A 46 -47.17 -68.03 -18.94
CA ALA A 46 -48.00 -69.08 -19.51
C ALA A 46 -47.28 -70.44 -19.48
N ALA A 47 -45.99 -70.47 -19.82
CA ALA A 47 -45.17 -71.67 -19.74
C ALA A 47 -45.08 -72.20 -18.30
N PHE A 48 -44.83 -71.33 -17.31
CA PHE A 48 -44.78 -71.72 -15.90
C PHE A 48 -46.12 -72.28 -15.41
N ARG A 49 -47.26 -71.64 -15.74
CA ARG A 49 -48.59 -72.15 -15.37
C ARG A 49 -48.91 -73.49 -16.02
N ALA A 50 -48.50 -73.69 -17.27
CA ALA A 50 -48.67 -74.97 -17.96
C ALA A 50 -47.84 -76.08 -17.29
N VAL A 51 -46.60 -75.78 -16.89
CA VAL A 51 -45.74 -76.71 -16.15
C VAL A 51 -46.32 -77.02 -14.76
N ALA A 52 -46.81 -76.01 -14.02
CA ALA A 52 -47.43 -76.22 -12.71
C ALA A 52 -48.70 -77.08 -12.81
N GLY A 53 -49.58 -76.79 -13.76
CA GLY A 53 -50.78 -77.61 -13.99
C GLY A 53 -50.46 -79.03 -14.46
N LEU A 54 -49.34 -79.22 -15.19
CA LEU A 54 -48.84 -80.54 -15.54
C LEU A 54 -48.30 -81.30 -14.32
N ASP A 55 -47.60 -80.63 -13.41
CA ASP A 55 -47.11 -81.22 -12.15
C ASP A 55 -48.28 -81.73 -11.28
N ASP A 56 -49.31 -80.91 -11.10
CA ASP A 56 -50.54 -81.30 -10.39
C ASP A 56 -51.23 -82.51 -11.06
N ALA A 57 -51.31 -82.52 -12.39
CA ALA A 57 -51.89 -83.63 -13.14
C ALA A 57 -51.06 -84.91 -13.02
N LEU A 58 -49.73 -84.80 -12.94
CA LEU A 58 -48.83 -85.93 -12.77
C LEU A 58 -49.00 -86.60 -11.40
N GLU A 59 -49.40 -85.88 -10.36
CA GLU A 59 -49.75 -86.47 -9.06
C GLU A 59 -50.95 -87.41 -9.19
N ALA A 60 -52.00 -86.98 -9.89
CA ALA A 60 -53.18 -87.83 -10.15
C ALA A 60 -52.83 -89.06 -11.00
N VAL A 61 -51.95 -88.90 -11.99
CA VAL A 61 -51.42 -90.02 -12.80
C VAL A 61 -50.57 -90.97 -11.97
N ALA A 62 -49.83 -90.49 -10.98
CA ALA A 62 -49.05 -91.34 -10.07
C ALA A 62 -49.98 -92.27 -9.26
N ARG A 63 -51.09 -91.74 -8.72
CA ARG A 63 -52.11 -92.55 -8.02
C ARG A 63 -52.73 -93.61 -8.94
N LEU A 64 -53.00 -93.26 -10.20
CA LEU A 64 -53.47 -94.22 -11.21
C LEU A 64 -52.42 -95.32 -11.49
N ALA A 65 -51.15 -94.93 -11.61
CA ALA A 65 -50.04 -95.85 -11.84
C ALA A 65 -49.81 -96.82 -10.66
N GLU A 66 -50.06 -96.38 -9.42
CA GLU A 66 -50.04 -97.20 -8.21
C GLU A 66 -51.19 -98.21 -8.15
N ALA A 67 -52.37 -97.85 -8.67
CA ALA A 67 -53.54 -98.74 -8.73
C ALA A 67 -53.47 -99.76 -9.88
N ALA A 68 -52.77 -99.43 -10.98
CA ALA A 68 -52.65 -100.27 -12.17
C ALA A 68 -52.18 -101.73 -11.91
N PRO A 69 -51.20 -102.04 -11.02
CA PRO A 69 -50.79 -103.41 -10.74
C PRO A 69 -51.90 -104.26 -10.11
N ALA A 70 -52.74 -103.66 -9.26
CA ALA A 70 -53.88 -104.37 -8.68
C ALA A 70 -54.90 -104.73 -9.77
N LEU A 71 -55.20 -103.79 -10.68
CA LEU A 71 -56.06 -104.00 -11.85
C LEU A 71 -55.51 -105.08 -12.81
N VAL A 72 -54.22 -105.05 -13.11
CA VAL A 72 -53.55 -106.05 -13.96
C VAL A 72 -53.60 -107.44 -13.32
N ARG A 73 -53.35 -107.55 -12.01
CA ARG A 73 -53.47 -108.85 -11.30
C ARG A 73 -54.89 -109.39 -11.32
N ALA A 74 -55.89 -108.53 -11.16
CA ALA A 74 -57.30 -108.91 -11.19
C ALA A 74 -57.79 -109.32 -12.59
N ALA A 75 -57.33 -108.63 -13.64
CA ALA A 75 -57.74 -108.87 -15.02
C ALA A 75 -57.06 -110.07 -15.69
N ALA A 76 -55.97 -110.58 -15.10
CA ALA A 76 -55.13 -111.67 -15.66
C ALA A 76 -54.86 -111.51 -17.18
N PRO A 77 -54.40 -110.34 -17.64
CA PRO A 77 -54.16 -110.13 -19.06
C PRO A 77 -53.03 -111.06 -19.50
N GLY A 78 -53.12 -111.58 -20.73
CA GLY A 78 -52.10 -112.48 -21.27
C GLY A 78 -50.68 -111.89 -21.19
N ARG A 79 -49.68 -112.78 -21.18
CA ARG A 79 -48.25 -112.46 -21.03
C ARG A 79 -47.74 -111.22 -21.82
N PRO A 80 -48.13 -110.98 -23.09
CA PRO A 80 -47.64 -109.82 -23.85
C PRO A 80 -48.02 -108.47 -23.24
N VAL A 81 -49.21 -108.35 -22.62
CA VAL A 81 -49.69 -107.09 -22.02
C VAL A 81 -48.97 -106.81 -20.71
N ALA A 82 -48.73 -107.84 -19.90
CA ALA A 82 -47.94 -107.73 -18.67
C ALA A 82 -46.50 -107.25 -18.97
N GLU A 83 -45.83 -107.90 -19.95
CA GLU A 83 -44.48 -107.53 -20.39
C GLU A 83 -44.41 -106.07 -20.90
N HIS A 84 -45.43 -105.62 -21.65
CA HIS A 84 -45.50 -104.23 -22.12
C HIS A 84 -45.62 -103.22 -20.97
N LEU A 85 -46.50 -103.49 -20.00
CA LEU A 85 -46.71 -102.60 -18.85
C LEU A 85 -45.47 -102.54 -17.95
N ASP A 86 -44.80 -103.66 -17.74
CA ASP A 86 -43.55 -103.69 -16.97
C ASP A 86 -42.43 -102.93 -17.67
N ALA A 87 -42.29 -103.06 -19.00
CA ALA A 87 -41.34 -102.28 -19.78
C ALA A 87 -41.62 -100.76 -19.69
N ARG A 88 -42.90 -100.34 -19.75
CA ARG A 88 -43.30 -98.94 -19.60
C ARG A 88 -43.04 -98.42 -18.19
N ARG A 89 -43.30 -99.21 -17.15
CA ARG A 89 -42.96 -98.88 -15.75
C ARG A 89 -41.46 -98.70 -15.57
N ALA A 90 -40.66 -99.61 -16.10
CA ALA A 90 -39.20 -99.50 -16.04
C ALA A 90 -38.69 -98.25 -16.76
N ALA A 91 -39.29 -97.89 -17.91
CA ALA A 91 -38.95 -96.65 -18.61
C ALA A 91 -39.31 -95.40 -17.79
N LEU A 92 -40.50 -95.35 -17.17
CA LEU A 92 -40.92 -94.24 -16.31
C LEU A 92 -40.01 -94.11 -15.06
N ALA A 93 -39.65 -95.24 -14.46
CA ALA A 93 -38.73 -95.26 -13.31
C ALA A 93 -37.35 -94.66 -13.68
N ARG A 94 -36.78 -95.05 -14.83
CA ARG A 94 -35.53 -94.47 -15.35
C ARG A 94 -35.65 -92.97 -15.63
N ALA A 95 -36.74 -92.53 -16.25
CA ALA A 95 -36.96 -91.10 -16.51
C ALA A 95 -37.06 -90.28 -15.21
N ARG A 96 -37.72 -90.83 -14.18
CA ARG A 96 -37.79 -90.20 -12.84
C ARG A 96 -36.41 -90.12 -12.18
N GLU A 97 -35.60 -91.16 -12.31
CA GLU A 97 -34.23 -91.14 -11.78
C GLU A 97 -33.35 -90.09 -12.48
N ILE A 98 -33.45 -89.98 -13.81
CA ILE A 98 -32.75 -88.95 -14.59
C ILE A 98 -33.21 -87.55 -14.14
N LEU A 99 -34.52 -87.30 -14.08
CA LEU A 99 -35.04 -86.01 -13.63
C LEU A 99 -34.63 -85.66 -12.20
N ALA A 100 -34.56 -86.64 -11.30
CA ALA A 100 -34.09 -86.44 -9.93
C ALA A 100 -32.60 -86.04 -9.90
N ARG A 101 -31.77 -86.67 -10.76
CA ARG A 101 -30.36 -86.30 -10.94
C ARG A 101 -30.22 -84.89 -11.51
N ASP A 102 -30.92 -84.57 -12.59
CA ASP A 102 -30.87 -83.24 -13.21
C ASP A 102 -31.33 -82.13 -12.23
N ARG A 103 -32.34 -82.41 -11.39
CA ARG A 103 -32.76 -81.48 -10.33
C ARG A 103 -31.70 -81.29 -9.25
N ALA A 104 -30.97 -82.35 -8.88
CA ALA A 104 -29.87 -82.26 -7.94
C ALA A 104 -28.70 -81.45 -8.54
N ASP A 105 -28.34 -81.71 -9.79
CA ASP A 105 -27.29 -80.99 -10.52
C ASP A 105 -27.64 -79.50 -10.67
N LEU A 106 -28.89 -79.16 -10.98
CA LEU A 106 -29.36 -77.77 -11.04
C LEU A 106 -29.31 -77.08 -9.68
N ALA A 107 -29.65 -77.79 -8.60
CA ALA A 107 -29.57 -77.25 -7.25
C ALA A 107 -28.12 -76.97 -6.84
N GLU A 108 -27.19 -77.86 -7.21
CA GLU A 108 -25.75 -77.69 -7.01
C GLU A 108 -25.21 -76.50 -7.81
N LEU A 109 -25.57 -76.38 -9.09
CA LEU A 109 -25.19 -75.25 -9.93
C LEU A 109 -25.73 -73.92 -9.36
N GLY A 110 -26.97 -73.91 -8.90
CA GLY A 110 -27.56 -72.73 -8.26
C GLY A 110 -26.89 -72.37 -6.92
N ALA A 111 -26.36 -73.34 -6.18
CA ALA A 111 -25.53 -73.07 -5.00
C ALA A 111 -24.18 -72.46 -5.40
N ALA A 112 -23.51 -73.03 -6.41
CA ALA A 112 -22.25 -72.50 -6.94
C ALA A 112 -22.40 -71.08 -7.51
N GLU A 113 -23.50 -70.77 -8.20
CA GLU A 113 -23.79 -69.42 -8.69
C GLU A 113 -23.93 -68.40 -7.54
N ARG A 114 -24.64 -68.78 -6.46
CA ARG A 114 -24.76 -67.92 -5.26
C ARG A 114 -23.41 -67.69 -4.60
N ASP A 115 -22.59 -68.74 -4.47
CA ASP A 115 -21.24 -68.64 -3.89
C ASP A 115 -20.32 -67.75 -4.74
N LEU A 116 -20.35 -67.90 -6.07
CA LEU A 116 -19.61 -67.03 -6.99
C LEU A 116 -20.07 -65.57 -6.92
N THR A 117 -21.38 -65.34 -6.84
CA THR A 117 -21.93 -63.99 -6.66
C THR A 117 -21.48 -63.38 -5.34
N ALA A 118 -21.46 -64.15 -4.26
CA ALA A 118 -20.98 -63.71 -2.96
C ALA A 118 -19.47 -63.40 -2.98
N ALA A 119 -18.67 -64.26 -3.62
CA ALA A 119 -17.24 -64.07 -3.78
C ALA A 119 -16.89 -62.84 -4.63
N ALA A 120 -17.64 -62.57 -5.71
CA ALA A 120 -17.49 -61.38 -6.53
C ALA A 120 -17.79 -60.10 -5.73
N ALA A 121 -18.88 -60.10 -4.97
CA ALA A 121 -19.24 -58.97 -4.09
C ALA A 121 -18.17 -58.72 -3.02
N GLU A 122 -17.58 -59.78 -2.45
CA GLU A 122 -16.48 -59.65 -1.48
C GLU A 122 -15.20 -59.14 -2.13
N HIS A 123 -14.86 -59.62 -3.32
CA HIS A 123 -13.71 -59.12 -4.08
C HIS A 123 -13.84 -57.61 -4.37
N ASP A 124 -15.02 -57.14 -4.77
CA ASP A 124 -15.27 -55.71 -5.02
C ASP A 124 -15.11 -54.87 -3.74
N ARG A 125 -15.64 -55.34 -2.60
CA ARG A 125 -15.43 -54.68 -1.30
C ARG A 125 -13.95 -54.61 -0.92
N LEU A 126 -13.20 -55.69 -1.12
CA LEU A 126 -11.76 -55.72 -0.83
C LEU A 126 -10.99 -54.78 -1.76
N ARG A 127 -11.36 -54.71 -3.04
CA ARG A 127 -10.78 -53.78 -4.01
C ARG A 127 -10.99 -52.33 -3.58
N ASP A 128 -12.21 -51.97 -3.16
CA ASP A 128 -12.52 -50.64 -2.64
C ASP A 128 -11.72 -50.33 -1.37
N ARG A 129 -11.59 -51.31 -0.46
CA ARG A 129 -10.79 -51.16 0.76
C ARG A 129 -9.31 -50.93 0.45
N VAL A 130 -8.75 -51.64 -0.53
CA VAL A 130 -7.35 -51.45 -0.97
C VAL A 130 -7.17 -50.05 -1.59
N ALA A 131 -8.13 -49.58 -2.39
CA ALA A 131 -8.09 -48.24 -2.97
C ALA A 131 -8.08 -47.16 -1.88
N GLU A 132 -8.95 -47.29 -0.87
CA GLU A 132 -8.98 -46.35 0.26
C GLU A 132 -7.69 -46.39 1.10
N LEU A 133 -7.13 -47.58 1.35
CA LEU A 133 -5.86 -47.69 2.07
C LEU A 133 -4.69 -47.06 1.30
N ARG A 134 -4.68 -47.13 -0.04
CA ARG A 134 -3.69 -46.43 -0.87
C ARG A 134 -3.86 -44.91 -0.75
N ARG A 135 -5.08 -44.40 -0.88
CA ARG A 135 -5.40 -42.98 -0.68
C ARG A 135 -4.96 -42.47 0.69
N LEU A 136 -5.24 -43.21 1.76
CA LEU A 136 -4.83 -42.85 3.12
C LEU A 136 -3.30 -42.84 3.28
N ARG A 137 -2.59 -43.77 2.64
CA ARG A 137 -1.12 -43.79 2.60
C ARG A 137 -0.56 -42.56 1.88
N ASP A 138 -1.12 -42.22 0.72
CA ASP A 138 -0.69 -41.05 -0.05
C ASP A 138 -0.92 -39.76 0.75
N LEU A 139 -2.07 -39.65 1.45
CA LEU A 139 -2.37 -38.53 2.34
C LEU A 139 -1.41 -38.45 3.53
N ALA A 140 -1.04 -39.59 4.12
CA ALA A 140 -0.04 -39.63 5.18
C ALA A 140 1.33 -39.11 4.69
N GLY A 141 1.76 -39.52 3.48
CA GLY A 141 2.97 -39.00 2.85
C GLY A 141 2.91 -37.48 2.61
N ALA A 142 1.75 -36.96 2.17
CA ALA A 142 1.55 -35.52 2.00
C ALA A 142 1.61 -34.75 3.34
N LEU A 143 1.09 -35.32 4.43
CA LEU A 143 1.18 -34.72 5.77
C LEU A 143 2.63 -34.64 6.26
N ASP A 144 3.44 -35.67 6.03
CA ASP A 144 4.85 -35.65 6.42
C ASP A 144 5.66 -34.62 5.61
N ALA A 145 5.37 -34.49 4.31
CA ALA A 145 5.93 -33.42 3.48
C ALA A 145 5.53 -32.02 4.01
N LEU A 146 4.25 -31.84 4.39
CA LEU A 146 3.77 -30.57 4.95
C LEU A 146 4.44 -30.24 6.31
N ARG A 147 4.63 -31.25 7.17
CA ARG A 147 5.36 -31.09 8.44
C ARG A 147 6.81 -30.69 8.20
N ALA A 148 7.48 -31.31 7.23
CA ALA A 148 8.85 -30.95 6.84
C ALA A 148 8.93 -29.50 6.32
N GLN A 149 7.97 -29.07 5.48
CA GLN A 149 7.88 -27.68 5.02
C GLN A 149 7.64 -26.71 6.17
N HIS A 150 6.72 -27.02 7.08
CA HIS A 150 6.47 -26.20 8.27
C HIS A 150 7.71 -26.07 9.16
N ALA A 151 8.44 -27.17 9.38
CA ALA A 151 9.69 -27.16 10.14
C ALA A 151 10.76 -26.30 9.45
N ALA A 152 10.91 -26.41 8.12
CA ALA A 152 11.84 -25.60 7.34
C ALA A 152 11.49 -24.10 7.40
N LEU A 153 10.21 -23.74 7.27
CA LEU A 153 9.75 -22.36 7.40
C LEU A 153 9.98 -21.82 8.81
N THR A 154 9.68 -22.61 9.84
CA THR A 154 9.91 -22.22 11.25
C THR A 154 11.39 -21.99 11.51
N ALA A 155 12.27 -22.87 11.01
CA ALA A 155 13.71 -22.70 11.11
C ALA A 155 14.21 -21.46 10.34
N GLY A 156 13.65 -21.19 9.16
CA GLY A 156 13.95 -19.98 8.39
C GLY A 156 13.55 -18.70 9.12
N LEU A 157 12.36 -18.68 9.74
CA LEU A 157 11.91 -17.56 10.57
C LEU A 157 12.81 -17.36 11.80
N ALA A 158 13.18 -18.44 12.49
CA ALA A 158 14.09 -18.37 13.63
C ALA A 158 15.47 -17.84 13.21
N ALA A 159 16.00 -18.26 12.06
CA ALA A 159 17.27 -17.78 11.53
C ALA A 159 17.24 -16.29 11.14
N LEU A 160 16.06 -15.73 10.84
CA LEU A 160 15.89 -14.30 10.54
C LEU A 160 15.71 -13.42 11.79
N ALA A 161 15.41 -14.01 12.96
CA ALA A 161 15.18 -13.24 14.18
C ALA A 161 16.45 -12.50 14.64
N ASP A 162 17.60 -13.18 14.70
CA ASP A 162 18.86 -12.57 15.16
C ASP A 162 19.35 -11.45 14.23
N PRO A 163 19.36 -11.59 12.89
CA PRO A 163 19.71 -10.48 11.99
C PRO A 163 18.81 -9.26 12.13
N VAL A 164 17.50 -9.45 12.33
CA VAL A 164 16.56 -8.34 12.53
C VAL A 164 16.85 -7.62 13.83
N GLU A 165 17.04 -8.35 14.93
CA GLU A 165 17.38 -7.74 16.22
C GLU A 165 18.74 -7.01 16.18
N GLN A 166 19.72 -7.57 15.47
CA GLN A 166 21.01 -6.90 15.25
C GLN A 166 20.86 -5.62 14.42
N ALA A 167 20.02 -5.63 13.38
CA ALA A 167 19.75 -4.45 12.57
C ALA A 167 19.04 -3.36 13.38
N GLU A 168 18.04 -3.73 14.20
CA GLU A 168 17.36 -2.79 15.11
C GLU A 168 18.33 -2.15 16.10
N ARG A 169 19.18 -2.95 16.75
CA ARG A 169 20.22 -2.44 17.67
C ARG A 169 21.25 -1.55 16.95
N ALA A 170 21.60 -1.85 15.71
CA ALA A 170 22.50 -1.02 14.91
C ALA A 170 21.87 0.34 14.59
N VAL A 171 20.60 0.36 14.17
CA VAL A 171 19.86 1.60 13.91
C VAL A 171 19.72 2.44 15.18
N GLU A 172 19.39 1.82 16.32
CA GLU A 172 19.30 2.51 17.61
C GLU A 172 20.65 3.15 17.99
N LYS A 173 21.74 2.41 17.84
CA LYS A 173 23.10 2.90 18.12
C LYS A 173 23.48 4.06 17.21
N ASP A 174 23.21 3.96 15.91
CA ASP A 174 23.54 4.99 14.93
C ASP A 174 22.70 6.26 15.14
N ALA A 175 21.40 6.11 15.46
CA ALA A 175 20.54 7.21 15.85
C ALA A 175 21.05 7.92 17.10
N GLY A 176 21.46 7.15 18.13
CA GLY A 176 22.07 7.70 19.35
C GLY A 176 23.40 8.42 19.08
N ALA A 177 24.22 7.93 18.16
CA ALA A 177 25.46 8.60 17.75
C ALA A 177 25.19 9.91 16.99
N LEU A 178 24.20 9.92 16.10
CA LEU A 178 23.79 11.13 15.37
C LEU A 178 23.25 12.19 16.33
N LEU A 179 22.38 11.83 17.27
CA LEU A 179 21.87 12.76 18.28
C LEU A 179 23.02 13.39 19.08
N ARG A 180 23.95 12.57 19.57
CA ARG A 180 25.12 13.06 20.30
C ARG A 180 26.00 13.99 19.45
N LEU A 181 26.27 13.62 18.19
CA LEU A 181 27.02 14.48 17.28
C LEU A 181 26.31 15.81 17.04
N THR A 182 24.98 15.80 16.86
CA THR A 182 24.21 17.03 16.69
C THR A 182 24.23 17.91 17.94
N GLU A 183 24.15 17.32 19.15
CA GLU A 183 24.29 18.03 20.41
C GLU A 183 25.68 18.66 20.56
N GLU A 184 26.74 17.89 20.29
CA GLU A 184 28.13 18.38 20.30
C GLU A 184 28.35 19.53 19.31
N GLN A 185 27.79 19.44 18.09
CA GLN A 185 27.87 20.53 17.11
C GLN A 185 27.10 21.78 17.56
N LEU A 186 25.93 21.61 18.18
CA LEU A 186 25.17 22.73 18.74
C LEU A 186 25.93 23.41 19.88
N ASP A 187 26.56 22.64 20.76
CA ASP A 187 27.35 23.16 21.88
C ASP A 187 28.63 23.87 21.40
N LEU A 188 29.23 23.46 20.29
CA LEU A 188 30.33 24.19 19.65
C LEU A 188 29.88 25.49 18.96
N LEU A 189 28.69 25.49 18.35
CA LEU A 189 28.18 26.64 17.61
C LEU A 189 27.62 27.75 18.51
N ARG A 190 26.91 27.39 19.58
CA ARG A 190 26.32 28.35 20.55
C ARG A 190 27.29 29.46 21.00
N PRO A 191 28.51 29.16 21.51
CA PRO A 191 29.42 30.20 21.96
C PRO A 191 29.98 31.04 20.81
N ARG A 192 30.17 30.45 19.62
CA ARG A 192 30.64 31.18 18.42
C ARG A 192 29.59 32.19 17.94
N VAL A 193 28.33 31.77 17.88
CA VAL A 193 27.21 32.65 17.51
C VAL A 193 27.05 33.76 18.56
N ARG A 194 27.11 33.41 19.85
CA ARG A 194 27.06 34.40 20.92
C ARG A 194 28.17 35.43 20.81
N ARG A 195 29.41 35.00 20.60
CA ARG A 195 30.56 35.90 20.42
C ARG A 195 30.42 36.79 19.20
N ALA A 196 29.95 36.25 18.08
CA ALA A 196 29.71 37.04 16.87
C ALA A 196 28.64 38.12 17.07
N LEU A 197 27.58 37.82 17.85
CA LEU A 197 26.57 38.81 18.23
C LEU A 197 27.15 39.88 19.16
N GLU A 198 27.94 39.48 20.17
CA GLU A 198 28.61 40.42 21.08
C GLU A 198 29.60 41.34 20.33
N GLU A 199 30.35 40.81 19.36
CA GLU A 199 31.25 41.59 18.49
C GLU A 199 30.46 42.54 17.57
N ALA A 200 29.32 42.10 17.02
CA ALA A 200 28.45 42.94 16.20
C ALA A 200 27.81 44.08 17.03
N ASP A 201 27.37 43.81 18.24
CA ASP A 201 26.81 44.81 19.16
C ASP A 201 27.87 45.84 19.57
N ALA A 202 29.10 45.39 19.87
CA ALA A 202 30.22 46.28 20.16
C ALA A 202 30.56 47.17 18.95
N GLY A 203 30.62 46.60 17.75
CA GLY A 203 30.84 47.35 16.51
C GLY A 203 29.73 48.37 16.23
N ASN A 204 28.47 48.03 16.48
CA ASN A 204 27.34 48.96 16.36
C ASN A 204 27.42 50.11 17.36
N ALA A 205 27.82 49.83 18.61
CA ALA A 205 28.02 50.85 19.63
C ALA A 205 29.19 51.80 19.25
N GLU A 206 30.28 51.26 18.72
CA GLU A 206 31.40 52.05 18.22
C GLU A 206 31.00 52.94 17.05
N LEU A 207 30.27 52.38 16.07
CA LEU A 207 29.73 53.14 14.94
C LEU A 207 28.78 54.26 15.39
N ALA A 208 27.92 54.01 16.37
CA ALA A 208 27.04 55.03 16.94
C ALA A 208 27.85 56.15 17.61
N GLY A 209 28.89 55.80 18.39
CA GLY A 209 29.79 56.77 19.01
C GLY A 209 30.61 57.58 18.00
N LEU A 210 31.03 56.96 16.89
CA LEU A 210 31.70 57.66 15.78
C LEU A 210 30.75 58.62 15.07
N ARG A 211 29.50 58.19 14.81
CA ARG A 211 28.46 59.05 14.21
C ARG A 211 28.14 60.26 15.08
N SER A 212 28.05 60.08 16.40
CA SER A 212 27.84 61.20 17.34
C SER A 212 29.01 62.19 17.28
N ARG A 213 30.25 61.70 17.33
CA ARG A 213 31.45 62.55 17.24
C ARG A 213 31.55 63.29 15.90
N LEU A 214 31.15 62.64 14.80
CA LEU A 214 31.08 63.28 13.49
C LEU A 214 30.04 64.40 13.49
N ALA A 215 28.82 64.15 13.96
CA ALA A 215 27.77 65.16 14.04
C ALA A 215 28.19 66.37 14.90
N GLU A 216 28.82 66.13 16.06
CA GLU A 216 29.38 67.21 16.90
C GLU A 216 30.50 67.99 16.19
N ALA A 217 31.35 67.30 15.41
CA ALA A 217 32.41 67.96 14.66
C ALA A 217 31.84 68.81 13.52
N GLU A 218 30.82 68.30 12.81
CA GLU A 218 30.10 69.05 11.77
C GLU A 218 29.40 70.28 12.37
N GLU A 219 28.74 70.15 13.53
CA GLU A 219 28.13 71.28 14.23
C GLU A 219 29.17 72.34 14.64
N ARG A 220 30.33 71.91 15.16
CA ARG A 220 31.44 72.83 15.47
C ARG A 220 31.96 73.55 14.23
N VAL A 221 32.15 72.83 13.11
CA VAL A 221 32.59 73.44 11.85
C VAL A 221 31.57 74.45 11.34
N GLU A 222 30.28 74.17 11.42
CA GLU A 222 29.23 75.12 11.03
C GLU A 222 29.20 76.34 11.96
N ALA A 223 29.38 76.16 13.27
CA ALA A 223 29.49 77.27 14.22
C ALA A 223 30.72 78.15 13.94
N ASP A 224 31.87 77.54 13.67
CA ASP A 224 33.11 78.25 13.34
C ASP A 224 32.97 79.01 12.00
N ARG A 225 32.30 78.40 10.99
CA ARG A 225 31.97 79.07 9.72
C ARG A 225 31.07 80.29 9.93
N ALA A 226 30.04 80.16 10.75
CA ALA A 226 29.16 81.28 11.08
C ALA A 226 29.90 82.40 11.83
N ALA A 227 30.78 82.03 12.77
CA ALA A 227 31.62 82.99 13.50
C ALA A 227 32.59 83.72 12.57
N LEU A 228 33.24 83.02 11.64
CA LEU A 228 34.14 83.60 10.66
C LEU A 228 33.39 84.55 9.70
N ALA A 229 32.21 84.17 9.22
CA ALA A 229 31.37 85.04 8.40
C ALA A 229 30.95 86.31 9.14
N GLY A 230 30.56 86.18 10.42
CA GLY A 230 30.23 87.33 11.27
C GLY A 230 31.43 88.26 11.52
N ALA A 231 32.63 87.69 11.72
CA ALA A 231 33.86 88.45 11.87
C ALA A 231 34.22 89.20 10.57
N ALA A 232 34.09 88.56 9.41
CA ALA A 232 34.32 89.18 8.11
C ALA A 232 33.38 90.37 7.88
N GLU A 233 32.07 90.22 8.18
CA GLU A 233 31.10 91.32 8.09
C GLU A 233 31.44 92.46 9.06
N GLY A 234 31.82 92.15 10.30
CA GLY A 234 32.23 93.13 11.30
C GLY A 234 33.47 93.92 10.86
N PHE A 235 34.43 93.24 10.23
CA PHE A 235 35.64 93.85 9.70
C PHE A 235 35.37 94.75 8.49
N GLU A 236 34.53 94.32 7.54
CA GLU A 236 34.11 95.18 6.42
C GLU A 236 33.41 96.45 6.91
N LYS A 237 32.52 96.34 7.91
CA LYS A 237 31.89 97.52 8.55
C LYS A 237 32.91 98.46 9.18
N LEU A 238 33.95 97.92 9.82
CA LEU A 238 35.02 98.71 10.41
C LEU A 238 35.82 99.45 9.32
N ARG A 239 36.16 98.76 8.22
CA ARG A 239 36.85 99.34 7.06
C ARG A 239 36.05 100.46 6.43
N GLU A 240 34.76 100.25 6.16
CA GLU A 240 33.87 101.28 5.63
C GLU A 240 33.77 102.50 6.56
N ARG A 241 33.66 102.28 7.88
CA ARG A 241 33.59 103.37 8.86
C ARG A 241 34.88 104.16 8.91
N HIS A 242 36.02 103.48 8.85
CA HIS A 242 37.34 104.09 8.81
C HIS A 242 37.50 104.98 7.56
N GLU A 243 37.21 104.46 6.36
CA GLU A 243 37.29 105.24 5.11
C GLU A 243 36.37 106.47 5.15
N ARG A 244 35.15 106.31 5.70
CA ARG A 244 34.15 107.38 5.83
C ARG A 244 34.58 108.48 6.78
N VAL A 245 35.36 108.18 7.81
CA VAL A 245 35.78 109.15 8.83
C VAL A 245 37.10 109.83 8.45
N LEU A 246 38.07 109.07 7.93
CA LEU A 246 39.39 109.61 7.59
C LEU A 246 39.37 110.57 6.40
N ARG A 247 38.58 110.28 5.36
CA ARG A 247 38.51 111.17 4.18
C ARG A 247 38.06 112.58 4.54
N PRO A 248 36.94 112.77 5.28
CA PRO A 248 36.52 114.08 5.75
C PRO A 248 37.54 114.71 6.71
N LEU A 249 38.12 113.96 7.65
CA LEU A 249 39.11 114.51 8.58
C LEU A 249 40.34 115.05 7.86
N ARG A 250 40.86 114.33 6.85
CA ARG A 250 41.96 114.81 6.00
C ARG A 250 41.57 116.03 5.16
N ALA A 251 40.31 116.09 4.71
CA ALA A 251 39.80 117.25 3.98
C ALA A 251 39.68 118.49 4.87
N TYR A 252 39.19 118.32 6.12
CA TYR A 252 39.14 119.38 7.13
C TYR A 252 40.54 119.84 7.52
N GLN A 253 41.45 118.91 7.78
CA GLN A 253 42.84 119.25 8.11
C GLN A 253 43.53 120.03 6.99
N ARG A 254 43.38 119.62 5.72
CA ARG A 254 43.90 120.38 4.57
C ARG A 254 43.26 121.76 4.48
N ALA A 255 41.96 121.86 4.72
CA ALA A 255 41.28 123.15 4.76
C ALA A 255 41.81 124.03 5.90
N ASP A 256 42.10 123.47 7.07
CA ASP A 256 42.66 124.18 8.23
C ASP A 256 44.12 124.61 8.00
N GLU A 257 44.92 123.78 7.32
CA GLU A 257 46.28 124.13 6.87
C GLU A 257 46.25 125.25 5.82
N ASP A 258 45.33 125.18 4.85
CA ASP A 258 45.13 126.23 3.85
C ASP A 258 44.62 127.53 4.50
N LEU A 259 43.76 127.44 5.51
CA LEU A 259 43.27 128.58 6.29
C LEU A 259 44.39 129.20 7.13
N ALA A 260 45.20 128.40 7.81
CA ALA A 260 46.37 128.85 8.58
C ALA A 260 47.41 129.53 7.68
N ARG A 261 47.66 128.97 6.49
CA ARG A 261 48.55 129.56 5.46
C ARG A 261 47.97 130.86 4.89
N GLY A 262 46.66 130.91 4.65
CA GLY A 262 45.94 132.12 4.23
C GLY A 262 45.97 133.24 5.27
N LEU A 263 45.85 132.91 6.56
CA LEU A 263 45.93 133.89 7.66
C LEU A 263 47.36 134.40 7.90
N GLY A 264 48.38 133.56 7.71
CA GLY A 264 49.80 133.95 7.81
C GLY A 264 50.30 134.88 6.69
N SER A 265 49.51 135.09 5.64
CA SER A 265 49.81 136.03 4.54
C SER A 265 49.13 137.40 4.69
N SER A 266 48.42 137.63 5.81
CA SER A 266 47.78 138.91 6.15
C SER A 266 48.69 139.78 7.04
N PRO A 267 48.93 141.07 6.73
CA PRO A 267 49.87 141.93 7.46
C PRO A 267 49.36 142.44 8.82
N LEU A 268 48.31 141.83 9.37
CA LEU A 268 47.66 142.21 10.64
C LEU A 268 47.72 141.12 11.73
N ALA A 269 48.43 140.02 11.49
CA ALA A 269 48.57 138.95 12.46
C ALA A 269 49.88 139.11 13.26
N GLY A 270 49.78 139.17 14.59
CA GLY A 270 50.95 139.07 15.48
C GLY A 270 51.42 137.62 15.57
N ASP A 271 52.72 137.40 15.42
CA ASP A 271 53.38 136.11 15.18
C ASP A 271 53.08 134.98 16.21
N SER A 272 52.54 135.25 17.40
CA SER A 272 52.49 134.25 18.49
C SER A 272 51.31 133.26 18.46
N GLY A 273 50.20 133.59 17.78
CA GLY A 273 49.00 132.73 17.78
C GLY A 273 48.96 131.72 16.62
N LEU A 274 49.46 132.12 15.44
CA LEU A 274 49.46 131.29 14.24
C LEU A 274 50.51 130.18 14.29
N ASP A 275 51.69 130.45 14.86
CA ASP A 275 52.73 129.44 15.06
C ASP A 275 52.27 128.32 16.03
N LEU A 276 51.45 128.65 17.03
CA LEU A 276 50.87 127.67 17.94
C LEU A 276 49.84 126.78 17.22
N ALA A 277 48.95 127.38 16.42
CA ALA A 277 47.93 126.65 15.65
C ALA A 277 48.56 125.74 14.59
N ALA A 278 49.63 126.18 13.90
CA ALA A 278 50.37 125.36 12.94
C ALA A 278 51.03 124.14 13.61
N ARG A 279 51.61 124.31 14.81
CA ARG A 279 52.20 123.19 15.58
C ARG A 279 51.16 122.19 16.05
N GLU A 280 49.99 122.65 16.48
CA GLU A 280 48.89 121.76 16.88
C GLU A 280 48.31 121.01 15.66
N LEU A 281 48.18 121.65 14.49
CA LEU A 281 47.78 120.98 13.25
C LEU A 281 48.80 119.92 12.82
N GLU A 282 50.10 120.20 12.92
CA GLU A 282 51.17 119.22 12.64
C GLU A 282 51.19 118.07 13.68
N ALA A 283 50.79 118.33 14.92
CA ALA A 283 50.61 117.28 15.93
C ALA A 283 49.38 116.41 15.64
N VAL A 284 48.29 117.00 15.15
CA VAL A 284 47.09 116.27 14.71
C VAL A 284 47.38 115.46 13.45
N ASP A 285 48.12 115.99 12.48
CA ASP A 285 48.55 115.27 11.27
C ASP A 285 49.39 114.03 11.61
N ARG A 286 50.38 114.20 12.50
CA ARG A 286 51.19 113.08 12.97
C ARG A 286 50.34 112.02 13.65
N ARG A 287 49.41 112.41 14.51
CA ARG A 287 48.48 111.46 15.16
C ARG A 287 47.55 110.78 14.17
N LEU A 288 47.03 111.49 13.18
CA LEU A 288 46.20 110.90 12.13
C LEU A 288 47.00 109.93 11.26
N THR A 289 48.26 110.24 10.98
CA THR A 289 49.19 109.37 10.24
C THR A 289 49.54 108.13 11.06
N GLU A 290 49.87 108.27 12.35
CA GLU A 290 50.11 107.15 13.27
C GLU A 290 48.87 106.23 13.37
N VAL A 291 47.67 106.81 13.49
CA VAL A 291 46.43 106.04 13.53
C VAL A 291 46.15 105.33 12.21
N ASP A 292 46.41 105.97 11.06
CA ASP A 292 46.26 105.37 9.73
C ASP A 292 47.26 104.23 9.50
N GLU A 293 48.51 104.38 9.94
CA GLU A 293 49.55 103.36 9.83
C GLU A 293 49.24 102.14 10.72
N LEU A 294 48.83 102.37 11.97
CA LEU A 294 48.42 101.32 12.90
C LEU A 294 47.19 100.56 12.36
N LEU A 295 46.21 101.28 11.82
CA LEU A 295 45.02 100.66 11.25
C LEU A 295 45.32 99.94 9.95
N THR A 296 46.13 100.50 9.05
CA THR A 296 46.54 99.83 7.81
C THR A 296 47.29 98.52 8.11
N THR A 297 48.17 98.54 9.12
CA THR A 297 48.89 97.36 9.58
C THR A 297 47.93 96.32 10.16
N ALA A 298 47.03 96.73 11.06
CA ALA A 298 46.02 95.84 11.62
C ALA A 298 45.07 95.26 10.55
N LEU A 299 44.71 96.04 9.53
CA LEU A 299 43.88 95.58 8.41
C LEU A 299 44.62 94.55 7.54
N ALA A 300 45.91 94.77 7.28
CA ALA A 300 46.74 93.83 6.51
C ALA A 300 47.00 92.53 7.28
N GLU A 301 47.22 92.61 8.59
CA GLU A 301 47.35 91.44 9.46
C GLU A 301 46.05 90.63 9.52
N HIS A 302 44.90 91.29 9.66
CA HIS A 302 43.61 90.62 9.64
C HIS A 302 43.29 89.99 8.27
N ALA A 303 43.62 90.65 7.15
CA ALA A 303 43.45 90.07 5.82
C ALA A 303 44.27 88.78 5.64
N ARG A 304 45.51 88.75 6.16
CA ARG A 304 46.35 87.54 6.16
C ARG A 304 45.77 86.45 7.05
N ALA A 305 45.37 86.79 8.28
CA ALA A 305 44.75 85.85 9.20
C ALA A 305 43.44 85.25 8.65
N TYR A 306 42.67 86.04 7.90
CA TYR A 306 41.44 85.59 7.25
C TYR A 306 41.72 84.61 6.10
N GLU A 307 42.71 84.88 5.25
CA GLU A 307 43.12 83.95 4.18
C GLU A 307 43.69 82.64 4.73
N GLU A 308 44.46 82.69 5.82
CA GLU A 308 44.94 81.51 6.52
C GLU A 308 43.79 80.68 7.11
N ALA A 309 42.81 81.33 7.75
CA ALA A 309 41.62 80.66 8.26
C ALA A 309 40.77 80.04 7.12
N ARG A 310 40.65 80.72 5.99
CA ARG A 310 39.95 80.22 4.79
C ARG A 310 40.63 78.98 4.19
N ALA A 311 41.96 78.95 4.16
CA ALA A 311 42.73 77.82 3.67
C ALA A 311 42.59 76.58 4.55
N VAL A 312 42.57 76.75 5.88
CA VAL A 312 42.40 75.65 6.85
C VAL A 312 41.00 75.03 6.80
N LEU A 313 39.97 75.84 6.52
CA LEU A 313 38.57 75.38 6.39
C LEU A 313 38.24 74.77 5.01
N GLY A 314 39.21 74.71 4.09
CA GLY A 314 39.06 74.05 2.78
C GLY A 314 38.16 74.80 1.79
N TRP A 315 38.03 76.12 1.92
CA TRP A 315 37.24 76.93 0.98
C TRP A 315 38.06 77.27 -0.27
N SER A 316 38.09 76.35 -1.25
CA SER A 316 38.42 76.65 -2.65
C SER A 316 37.16 76.96 -3.45
#